data_AF-R2NVU9-F1
#
_entry.id   AF-R2NVU9-F1
#
_cell.length_a   1.000
_cell.length_b   1.000
_cell.length_c   1.000
_cell.angle_alpha   90.00
_cell.angle_beta   90.00
_cell.angle_gamma   90.00
#
_symmetry.space_group_name_H-M   'P 1'
#
loop_
_entity.id
_entity.type
_entity.pdbx_description
1 polymer ?
#
loop_
_entity_poly.entity_id
_entity_poly.type
_entity_poly.pdbx_seq_one_letter_code
_entity_poly.pdbx_strand_id
1 'polypeptide(L)'
;MNTSKKWLIFWGVLAALFVGTFGIVLSGNFPQFTIPFSVFASDDKGKKKEELPKLKTLALRDVNDQTLLEEQTEKTEALNKAFADNNSFSSSQAMAEAIEKIYGSAKDSKNIFNLYRKIYPMISSDESGFVSVNLIGFGQRLVNDQPMMTQRQVWSFTDTGGTRHDYTISLRFNDKELNELKAEDGSDVKSVITKDDTYLDKSADFETAWTELVRRGTDTQLYRQMKKAGMDSNQTEFKALEKSINMTDPSGFFELFKDTRGDIAHAYLSGFYHTNTPNDGQSDYYFRVPTSEKAVAEFVVVYDRLQQKIVSINRQ
;
A
#
# COMPACT_ATOMS: atom_id res chain seq x y z
N MET A 1 54.14 -27.21 48.94
CA MET A 1 54.85 -25.92 49.19
C MET A 1 54.32 -25.35 50.52
N ASN A 2 55.16 -25.32 51.56
CA ASN A 2 54.76 -25.04 52.96
C ASN A 2 54.11 -23.66 53.14
N THR A 3 53.12 -23.62 54.03
CA THR A 3 52.20 -22.50 54.37
C THR A 3 52.90 -21.17 54.62
N SER A 4 54.14 -21.20 55.11
CA SER A 4 54.97 -20.01 55.37
C SER A 4 55.30 -19.20 54.11
N LYS A 5 55.43 -19.83 52.93
CA LYS A 5 55.69 -19.10 51.67
C LYS A 5 54.44 -18.39 51.14
N LYS A 6 53.24 -18.90 51.42
CA LYS A 6 51.97 -18.27 51.03
C LYS A 6 51.69 -17.01 51.86
N TRP A 7 52.06 -17.03 53.14
CA TRP A 7 51.94 -15.86 54.02
C TRP A 7 52.88 -14.72 53.59
N LEU A 8 54.12 -15.03 53.21
CA LEU A 8 55.08 -14.03 52.74
C LEU A 8 54.64 -13.36 51.42
N ILE A 9 54.05 -14.12 50.50
CA ILE A 9 53.48 -13.59 49.25
C ILE A 9 52.25 -12.71 49.54
N PHE A 10 51.39 -13.14 50.48
CA PHE A 10 50.21 -12.36 50.87
C PHE A 10 50.60 -10.98 51.44
N TRP A 11 51.56 -10.92 52.37
CA TRP A 11 52.03 -9.64 52.91
C TRP A 11 52.80 -8.80 51.90
N GLY A 12 53.55 -9.43 50.98
CA GLY A 12 54.20 -8.71 49.88
C GLY A 12 53.21 -8.01 48.95
N VAL A 13 52.12 -8.68 48.59
CA VAL A 13 51.06 -8.10 47.75
C VAL A 13 50.29 -7.02 48.52
N LEU A 14 50.01 -7.24 49.81
CA LEU A 14 49.32 -6.25 50.65
C LEU A 14 50.15 -4.97 50.83
N ALA A 15 51.46 -5.10 51.04
CA ALA A 15 52.38 -3.97 51.16
C ALA A 15 52.50 -3.19 49.83
N ALA A 16 52.57 -3.89 48.70
CA ALA A 16 52.59 -3.26 47.38
C ALA A 16 51.30 -2.48 47.07
N LEU A 17 50.13 -3.02 47.45
CA LEU A 17 48.85 -2.33 47.34
C LEU A 17 48.80 -1.08 48.23
N PHE A 18 49.28 -1.17 49.48
CA PHE A 18 49.28 -0.03 50.40
C PHE A 18 50.19 1.10 49.92
N VAL A 19 51.41 0.78 49.45
CA VAL A 19 52.36 1.76 48.91
C VAL A 19 51.85 2.36 47.59
N GLY A 20 51.25 1.56 46.71
CA GLY A 20 50.63 2.02 45.46
C GLY A 20 49.47 2.99 45.70
N THR A 21 48.64 2.72 46.71
CA THR A 21 47.50 3.58 47.05
C THR A 21 47.98 4.92 47.65
N PHE A 22 49.02 4.90 48.50
CA PHE A 22 49.61 6.12 49.05
C PHE A 22 50.30 6.99 47.99
N GLY A 23 50.95 6.37 46.99
CA GLY A 23 51.55 7.10 45.86
C GLY A 23 50.52 7.81 44.96
N ILE A 24 49.33 7.23 44.80
CA ILE A 24 48.22 7.84 44.04
C ILE A 24 47.59 9.01 44.82
N VAL A 25 47.42 8.86 46.14
CA VAL A 25 46.84 9.92 46.98
C VAL A 25 47.78 11.13 47.14
N LEU A 26 49.09 10.92 47.27
CA LEU A 26 50.07 12.01 47.41
C LEU A 26 50.40 12.73 46.09
N SER A 27 50.20 12.09 44.93
CA SER A 27 50.44 12.71 43.61
C SER A 27 49.25 13.52 43.09
N GLY A 28 48.11 13.53 43.79
CA GLY A 28 46.92 14.32 43.45
C GLY A 28 46.24 13.93 42.13
N ASN A 29 46.66 12.81 41.51
CA ASN A 29 46.23 12.43 40.18
C ASN A 29 45.25 11.25 40.28
N PHE A 30 43.98 11.53 40.60
CA PHE A 30 42.91 10.53 40.55
C PHE A 30 42.56 10.23 39.08
N PRO A 31 42.76 9.01 38.58
CA PRO A 31 42.13 8.61 37.32
C PRO A 31 40.62 8.54 37.57
N GLN A 32 39.82 9.27 36.79
CA GLN A 32 38.38 9.05 36.75
C GLN A 32 38.11 7.63 36.24
N PHE A 33 37.93 6.69 37.16
CA PHE A 33 37.40 5.37 36.83
C PHE A 33 35.89 5.50 36.57
N THR A 34 35.53 5.78 35.32
CA THR A 34 34.17 5.49 34.82
C THR A 34 34.01 3.98 34.76
N ILE A 35 33.31 3.42 35.74
CA ILE A 35 32.85 2.02 35.70
C ILE A 35 31.82 1.94 34.56
N PRO A 36 32.06 1.14 33.50
CA PRO A 36 31.07 0.96 32.46
C PRO A 36 29.96 0.08 33.02
N PHE A 37 28.81 0.68 33.32
CA PHE A 37 27.60 -0.04 33.76
C PHE A 37 27.05 -1.02 32.70
N SER A 38 27.71 -1.17 31.54
CA SER A 38 27.37 -2.16 30.52
C SER A 38 27.65 -3.61 30.93
N VAL A 39 28.41 -3.85 32.00
CA VAL A 39 28.74 -5.22 32.47
C VAL A 39 27.73 -5.75 33.51
N PHE A 40 26.85 -4.87 34.04
CA PHE A 40 25.77 -5.27 34.96
C PHE A 40 24.38 -5.21 34.32
N ALA A 41 24.28 -4.82 33.04
CA ALA A 41 23.07 -5.08 32.27
C ALA A 41 22.99 -6.59 32.04
N SER A 42 21.96 -7.20 32.64
CA SER A 42 21.64 -8.62 32.58
C SER A 42 21.91 -9.25 31.22
N ASP A 43 22.31 -10.52 31.27
CA ASP A 43 22.39 -11.52 30.20
C ASP A 43 21.00 -11.78 29.54
N ASP A 44 20.26 -10.73 29.19
CA ASP A 44 19.24 -10.80 28.18
C ASP A 44 19.99 -11.03 26.88
N LYS A 45 20.11 -12.31 26.50
CA LYS A 45 20.40 -12.72 25.13
C LYS A 45 19.48 -11.91 24.23
N GLY A 46 19.99 -10.79 23.72
CA GLY A 46 19.25 -9.90 22.87
C GLY A 46 18.76 -10.71 21.70
N LYS A 47 17.47 -11.08 21.73
CA LYS A 47 16.81 -11.62 20.55
C LYS A 47 17.10 -10.61 19.46
N LYS A 48 17.91 -11.01 18.46
CA LYS A 48 18.17 -10.17 17.29
C LYS A 48 16.82 -9.59 16.87
N LYS A 49 16.75 -8.26 16.84
CA LYS A 49 15.55 -7.54 16.42
C LYS A 49 15.19 -8.13 15.06
N GLU A 50 14.04 -8.79 14.97
CA GLU A 50 13.57 -9.37 13.70
C GLU A 50 13.47 -8.20 12.71
N GLU A 51 14.37 -8.18 11.73
CA GLU A 51 14.42 -7.15 10.70
C GLU A 51 13.32 -7.46 9.68
N LEU A 52 12.39 -6.52 9.52
CA LEU A 52 11.32 -6.67 8.55
C LEU A 52 11.89 -6.51 7.13
N PRO A 53 11.46 -7.34 6.17
CA PRO A 53 11.92 -7.22 4.78
C PRO A 53 11.46 -5.89 4.19
N LYS A 54 12.35 -5.24 3.42
CA LYS A 54 11.95 -4.08 2.60
C LYS A 54 11.15 -4.58 1.40
N LEU A 55 9.99 -4.00 1.17
CA LEU A 55 9.14 -4.32 0.01
C LEU A 55 9.40 -3.32 -1.12
N LYS A 56 9.12 -3.72 -2.36
CA LYS A 56 9.14 -2.81 -3.50
C LYS A 56 8.01 -1.78 -3.33
N THR A 57 8.36 -0.50 -3.48
CA THR A 57 7.40 0.60 -3.47
C THR A 57 7.16 1.10 -4.89
N LEU A 58 5.93 1.50 -5.17
CA LEU A 58 5.62 2.33 -6.33
C LEU A 58 6.12 3.75 -6.03
N ALA A 59 6.75 4.39 -7.01
CA ALA A 59 7.17 5.79 -6.91
C ALA A 59 6.12 6.66 -7.60
N LEU A 60 5.28 7.36 -6.83
CA LEU A 60 4.23 8.23 -7.41
C LEU A 60 4.81 9.35 -8.26
N ARG A 61 6.01 9.85 -7.90
CA ARG A 61 6.73 10.86 -8.70
C ARG A 61 7.06 10.44 -10.12
N ASP A 62 7.18 9.13 -10.35
CA ASP A 62 7.49 8.58 -11.66
C ASP A 62 6.21 8.37 -12.51
N VAL A 63 5.03 8.62 -11.93
CA VAL A 63 3.73 8.45 -12.57
C VAL A 63 3.08 9.81 -12.75
N ASN A 64 2.89 10.21 -14.00
CA ASN A 64 2.09 11.39 -14.33
C ASN A 64 0.64 10.95 -14.49
N ASP A 65 -0.23 11.37 -13.56
CA ASP A 65 -1.63 10.97 -13.51
C ASP A 65 -2.43 11.47 -14.74
N GLN A 66 -2.05 12.60 -15.32
CA GLN A 66 -2.68 13.14 -16.54
C GLN A 66 -2.29 12.32 -17.78
N THR A 67 -1.00 12.00 -17.94
CA THR A 67 -0.56 11.10 -19.03
C THR A 67 -1.20 9.72 -18.89
N LEU A 68 -1.28 9.22 -17.65
CA LEU A 68 -1.96 7.96 -17.38
C LEU A 68 -3.45 8.03 -17.74
N LEU A 69 -4.15 9.10 -17.38
CA LEU A 69 -5.54 9.31 -17.75
C LEU A 69 -5.73 9.30 -19.27
N GLU A 70 -4.86 10.01 -19.99
CA GLU A 70 -4.89 10.10 -21.46
C GLU A 70 -4.75 8.70 -22.08
N GLU A 71 -3.75 7.92 -21.68
CA GLU A 71 -3.53 6.55 -22.16
C GLU A 71 -4.74 5.64 -21.87
N GLN A 72 -5.34 5.74 -20.68
CA GLN A 72 -6.49 4.92 -20.28
C GLN A 72 -7.76 5.32 -21.05
N THR A 73 -7.92 6.61 -21.32
CA THR A 73 -9.02 7.15 -22.12
C THR A 73 -8.87 6.73 -23.58
N GLU A 74 -7.68 6.80 -24.16
CA GLU A 74 -7.40 6.34 -25.52
C GLU A 74 -7.74 4.85 -25.71
N LYS A 75 -7.39 3.99 -24.73
CA LYS A 75 -7.79 2.57 -24.76
C LYS A 75 -9.31 2.40 -24.73
N THR A 76 -10.01 3.21 -23.95
CA THR A 76 -11.47 3.21 -23.88
C THR A 76 -12.10 3.66 -25.20
N GLU A 77 -11.57 4.71 -25.82
CA GLU A 77 -12.00 5.18 -27.14
C GLU A 77 -11.72 4.15 -28.24
N ALA A 78 -10.56 3.48 -28.20
CA ALA A 78 -10.24 2.41 -29.13
C ALA A 78 -11.22 1.24 -29.00
N LEU A 79 -11.63 0.89 -27.77
CA LEU A 79 -12.59 -0.17 -27.53
C LEU A 79 -13.99 0.21 -28.01
N ASN A 80 -14.42 1.45 -27.78
CA ASN A 80 -15.67 1.98 -28.36
C ASN A 80 -15.68 1.88 -29.89
N LYS A 81 -14.58 2.26 -30.55
CA LYS A 81 -14.45 2.17 -32.02
C LYS A 81 -14.48 0.72 -32.50
N ALA A 82 -13.82 -0.19 -31.79
CA ALA A 82 -13.82 -1.61 -32.15
C ALA A 82 -15.21 -2.24 -31.99
N PHE A 83 -15.92 -1.94 -30.90
CA PHE A 83 -17.25 -2.49 -30.63
C PHE A 83 -18.38 -1.82 -31.41
N ALA A 84 -18.14 -0.65 -32.00
CA ALA A 84 -19.07 -0.08 -32.98
C ALA A 84 -19.16 -0.92 -34.29
N ASP A 85 -18.15 -1.76 -34.57
CA ASP A 85 -18.23 -2.75 -35.64
C ASP A 85 -18.91 -4.03 -35.11
N ASN A 86 -20.11 -4.33 -35.60
CA ASN A 86 -20.87 -5.52 -35.22
C ASN A 86 -20.10 -6.83 -35.44
N ASN A 87 -19.12 -6.86 -36.35
CA ASN A 87 -18.28 -8.04 -36.57
C ASN A 87 -17.46 -8.41 -35.33
N SER A 88 -17.14 -7.44 -34.45
CA SER A 88 -16.47 -7.67 -33.17
C SER A 88 -17.28 -8.57 -32.23
N PHE A 89 -18.59 -8.75 -32.48
CA PHE A 89 -19.50 -9.57 -31.70
C PHE A 89 -19.93 -10.86 -32.41
N SER A 90 -19.47 -11.08 -33.64
CA SER A 90 -19.81 -12.26 -34.45
C SER A 90 -19.46 -13.59 -33.78
N SER A 91 -18.44 -13.61 -32.92
CA SER A 91 -18.04 -14.75 -32.12
C SER A 91 -17.27 -14.29 -30.88
N SER A 92 -17.11 -15.18 -29.89
CA SER A 92 -16.24 -14.93 -28.74
C SER A 92 -14.79 -14.68 -29.15
N GLN A 93 -14.35 -15.28 -30.26
CA GLN A 93 -13.00 -15.12 -30.79
C GLN A 93 -12.81 -13.73 -31.40
N ALA A 94 -13.77 -13.24 -32.19
CA ALA A 94 -13.73 -11.88 -32.74
C ALA A 94 -13.70 -10.82 -31.62
N MET A 95 -14.49 -11.04 -30.56
CA MET A 95 -14.49 -10.15 -29.39
C MET A 95 -13.15 -10.19 -28.66
N ALA A 96 -12.56 -11.37 -28.50
CA ALA A 96 -11.24 -11.53 -27.91
C ALA A 96 -10.18 -10.79 -28.74
N GLU A 97 -10.16 -10.96 -30.06
CA GLU A 97 -9.23 -10.28 -30.95
C GLU A 97 -9.34 -8.75 -30.87
N ALA A 98 -10.57 -8.22 -30.79
CA ALA A 98 -10.80 -6.79 -30.60
C ALA A 98 -10.22 -6.27 -29.26
N ILE A 99 -10.42 -7.00 -28.17
CA ILE A 99 -9.90 -6.66 -26.84
C ILE A 99 -8.36 -6.79 -26.81
N GLU A 100 -7.82 -7.90 -27.33
CA GLU A 100 -6.40 -8.20 -27.30
C GLU A 100 -5.57 -7.23 -28.15
N LYS A 101 -6.15 -6.66 -29.21
CA LYS A 101 -5.50 -5.60 -30.00
C LYS A 101 -5.24 -4.33 -29.17
N ILE A 102 -6.00 -4.09 -28.11
CA ILE A 102 -5.91 -2.88 -27.27
C ILE A 102 -5.11 -3.14 -25.99
N TYR A 103 -5.29 -4.32 -25.39
CA TYR A 103 -4.74 -4.67 -24.07
C TYR A 103 -3.66 -5.75 -24.11
N GLY A 104 -3.33 -6.30 -25.28
CA GLY A 104 -2.41 -7.43 -25.42
C GLY A 104 -3.11 -8.77 -25.23
N SER A 105 -2.38 -9.87 -25.48
CA SER A 105 -2.92 -11.23 -25.43
C SER A 105 -3.51 -11.55 -24.06
N ALA A 106 -4.68 -12.18 -24.02
CA ALA A 106 -5.32 -12.54 -22.77
C ALA A 106 -4.64 -13.74 -22.14
N LYS A 107 -4.23 -13.61 -20.87
CA LYS A 107 -3.65 -14.71 -20.10
C LYS A 107 -4.65 -15.84 -19.84
N ASP A 108 -5.93 -15.48 -19.70
CA ASP A 108 -7.04 -16.41 -19.52
C ASP A 108 -8.22 -16.02 -20.43
N SER A 109 -8.26 -16.64 -21.62
CA SER A 109 -9.30 -16.42 -22.62
C SER A 109 -10.70 -16.86 -22.15
N LYS A 110 -10.79 -17.68 -21.09
CA LYS A 110 -12.07 -18.10 -20.51
C LYS A 110 -12.87 -16.91 -19.98
N ASN A 111 -12.20 -15.89 -19.46
CA ASN A 111 -12.87 -14.70 -18.91
C ASN A 111 -13.54 -13.88 -20.00
N ILE A 112 -12.89 -13.73 -21.16
CA ILE A 112 -13.48 -13.08 -22.33
C ILE A 112 -14.66 -13.91 -22.86
N PHE A 113 -14.51 -15.24 -22.95
CA PHE A 113 -15.61 -16.12 -23.35
C PHE A 113 -16.82 -16.02 -22.41
N ASN A 114 -16.59 -15.99 -21.10
CA ASN A 114 -17.66 -15.84 -20.11
C ASN A 114 -18.37 -14.49 -20.27
N LEU A 115 -17.62 -13.41 -20.49
CA LEU A 115 -18.19 -12.09 -20.77
C LEU A 115 -19.01 -12.11 -22.07
N TYR A 116 -18.46 -12.67 -23.16
CA TYR A 116 -19.18 -12.81 -24.42
C TYR A 116 -20.52 -13.52 -24.22
N ARG A 117 -20.54 -14.64 -23.50
CA ARG A 117 -21.77 -15.37 -23.21
C ARG A 117 -22.77 -14.54 -22.40
N LYS A 118 -22.31 -13.69 -21.48
CA LYS A 118 -23.18 -12.79 -20.71
C LYS A 118 -23.85 -11.76 -21.60
N ILE A 119 -23.12 -11.14 -22.52
CA ILE A 119 -23.62 -10.06 -23.38
C ILE A 119 -24.29 -10.57 -24.66
N TYR A 120 -24.09 -11.83 -25.05
CA TYR A 120 -24.61 -12.43 -26.28
C TYR A 120 -26.09 -12.13 -26.57
N PRO A 121 -27.01 -12.20 -25.61
CA PRO A 121 -28.41 -11.86 -25.86
C PRO A 121 -28.63 -10.42 -26.36
N MET A 122 -27.72 -9.50 -26.06
CA MET A 122 -27.80 -8.08 -26.43
C MET A 122 -26.98 -7.72 -27.68
N ILE A 123 -26.25 -8.67 -28.25
CA ILE A 123 -25.40 -8.48 -29.44
C ILE A 123 -25.74 -9.47 -30.57
N SER A 124 -26.81 -10.27 -30.39
CA SER A 124 -27.18 -11.37 -31.31
C SER A 124 -28.29 -11.01 -32.30
N SER A 125 -28.90 -9.83 -32.15
CA SER A 125 -29.96 -9.32 -33.03
C SER A 125 -29.58 -7.93 -33.57
N ASP A 126 -30.00 -7.62 -34.79
CA ASP A 126 -29.82 -6.30 -35.41
C ASP A 126 -30.56 -5.18 -34.66
N GLU A 127 -31.56 -5.52 -33.85
CA GLU A 127 -32.34 -4.59 -33.01
C GLU A 127 -31.73 -4.37 -31.62
N SER A 128 -30.80 -5.25 -31.22
CA SER A 128 -30.00 -5.14 -29.99
C SER A 128 -28.62 -4.55 -30.32
N GLY A 129 -27.98 -3.85 -29.39
CA GLY A 129 -26.79 -3.11 -29.76
C GLY A 129 -25.84 -2.74 -28.64
N PHE A 130 -24.58 -2.59 -29.04
CA PHE A 130 -23.57 -1.90 -28.25
C PHE A 130 -23.93 -0.40 -28.15
N VAL A 131 -23.88 0.14 -26.93
CA VAL A 131 -24.14 1.56 -26.68
C VAL A 131 -22.84 2.31 -26.45
N SER A 132 -22.05 1.90 -25.45
CA SER A 132 -20.82 2.60 -25.08
C SER A 132 -19.97 1.80 -24.10
N VAL A 133 -18.67 2.08 -24.11
CA VAL A 133 -17.74 1.80 -23.00
C VAL A 133 -17.36 3.13 -22.36
N ASN A 134 -17.53 3.24 -21.05
CA ASN A 134 -17.14 4.43 -20.29
C ASN A 134 -16.11 4.08 -19.22
N LEU A 135 -15.10 4.94 -19.04
CA LEU A 135 -14.11 4.81 -17.97
C LEU A 135 -14.73 5.31 -16.65
N ILE A 136 -14.65 4.51 -15.58
CA ILE A 136 -15.16 4.92 -14.26
C ILE A 136 -14.08 4.90 -13.17
N GLY A 137 -12.94 4.26 -13.44
CA GLY A 137 -11.78 4.36 -12.58
C GLY A 137 -10.54 3.75 -13.23
N PHE A 138 -9.37 4.23 -12.81
CA PHE A 138 -8.09 3.79 -13.35
C PHE A 138 -6.98 3.93 -12.31
N GLY A 139 -5.86 3.26 -12.53
CA GLY A 139 -4.71 3.39 -11.66
C GLY A 139 -3.66 2.34 -11.97
N GLN A 140 -2.76 2.14 -11.02
CA GLN A 140 -1.63 1.22 -11.17
C GLN A 140 -1.40 0.47 -9.87
N ARG A 141 -1.11 -0.84 -9.94
CA ARG A 141 -0.80 -1.67 -8.78
C ARG A 141 0.37 -2.62 -9.08
N LEU A 142 1.23 -2.83 -8.09
CA LEU A 142 2.28 -3.83 -8.10
C LEU A 142 1.65 -5.21 -7.86
N VAL A 143 1.77 -6.08 -8.86
CA VAL A 143 1.42 -7.51 -8.75
C VAL A 143 2.70 -8.30 -8.95
N ASN A 144 3.08 -9.11 -7.97
CA ASN A 144 4.37 -9.80 -7.96
C ASN A 144 5.55 -8.84 -8.24
N ASP A 145 5.49 -7.65 -7.63
CA ASP A 145 6.48 -6.58 -7.77
C ASP A 145 6.66 -6.02 -9.19
N GLN A 146 5.71 -6.26 -10.10
CA GLN A 146 5.65 -5.63 -11.41
C GLN A 146 4.47 -4.67 -11.49
N PRO A 147 4.66 -3.46 -12.06
CA PRO A 147 3.56 -2.53 -12.26
C PRO A 147 2.56 -3.11 -13.25
N MET A 148 1.29 -3.07 -12.86
CA MET A 148 0.16 -3.43 -13.71
C MET A 148 -0.84 -2.28 -13.70
N MET A 149 -1.30 -1.91 -14.88
CA MET A 149 -2.40 -0.97 -15.01
C MET A 149 -3.70 -1.64 -14.57
N THR A 150 -4.54 -0.87 -13.91
CA THR A 150 -5.89 -1.26 -13.52
C THR A 150 -6.88 -0.30 -14.11
N GLN A 151 -7.93 -0.82 -14.73
CA GLN A 151 -8.97 -0.03 -15.34
C GLN A 151 -10.33 -0.60 -14.98
N ARG A 152 -11.28 0.25 -14.65
CA ARG A 152 -12.67 -0.14 -14.43
C ARG A 152 -13.55 0.64 -15.38
N GLN A 153 -14.40 -0.08 -16.08
CA GLN A 153 -15.22 0.43 -17.15
C GLN A 153 -16.67 0.01 -16.94
N VAL A 154 -17.58 0.76 -17.54
CA VAL A 154 -18.99 0.38 -17.64
C VAL A 154 -19.30 0.17 -19.10
N TRP A 155 -19.73 -1.05 -19.44
CA TRP A 155 -20.08 -1.45 -20.79
C TRP A 155 -21.59 -1.53 -20.87
N SER A 156 -22.17 -0.74 -21.76
CA SER A 156 -23.61 -0.58 -21.90
C SER A 156 -24.09 -1.20 -23.20
N PHE A 157 -25.17 -1.96 -23.11
CA PHE A 157 -25.83 -2.62 -24.23
C PHE A 157 -27.34 -2.42 -24.14
N THR A 158 -28.05 -2.56 -25.26
CA THR A 158 -29.51 -2.60 -25.29
C THR A 158 -29.99 -3.94 -25.80
N ASP A 159 -30.98 -4.53 -25.13
CA ASP A 159 -31.67 -5.70 -25.66
C ASP A 159 -32.68 -5.33 -26.77
N THR A 160 -33.30 -6.34 -27.38
CA THR A 160 -34.32 -6.17 -28.44
C THR A 160 -35.59 -5.45 -27.97
N GLY A 161 -35.82 -5.38 -26.65
CA GLY A 161 -36.91 -4.59 -26.06
C GLY A 161 -36.53 -3.12 -25.83
N GLY A 162 -35.31 -2.71 -26.14
CA GLY A 162 -34.78 -1.38 -25.88
C GLY A 162 -34.36 -1.16 -24.42
N THR A 163 -34.30 -2.21 -23.60
CA THR A 163 -33.87 -2.11 -22.20
C THR A 163 -32.35 -2.04 -22.15
N ARG A 164 -31.81 -1.09 -21.38
CA ARG A 164 -30.37 -0.92 -21.17
C ARG A 164 -29.87 -1.90 -20.11
N HIS A 165 -28.78 -2.59 -20.44
CA HIS A 165 -28.01 -3.47 -19.57
C HIS A 165 -26.60 -2.93 -19.42
N ASP A 166 -26.18 -2.70 -18.19
CA ASP A 166 -24.83 -2.24 -17.90
C ASP A 166 -24.04 -3.31 -17.16
N TYR A 167 -22.78 -3.45 -17.54
CA TYR A 167 -21.82 -4.36 -16.91
C TYR A 167 -20.62 -3.57 -16.41
N THR A 168 -20.24 -3.82 -15.16
CA THR A 168 -19.02 -3.28 -14.60
C THR A 168 -17.87 -4.21 -14.90
N ILE A 169 -16.94 -3.75 -15.75
CA ILE A 169 -15.78 -4.51 -16.19
C ILE A 169 -14.54 -4.02 -15.47
N SER A 170 -13.82 -4.92 -14.81
CA SER A 170 -12.51 -4.64 -14.19
C SER A 170 -11.42 -5.33 -14.98
N LEU A 171 -10.44 -4.56 -15.43
CA LEU A 171 -9.31 -4.97 -16.26
C LEU A 171 -8.01 -4.78 -15.49
N ARG A 172 -7.09 -5.74 -15.61
CA ARG A 172 -5.70 -5.59 -15.20
C ARG A 172 -4.77 -6.06 -16.30
N PHE A 173 -3.85 -5.20 -16.71
CA PHE A 173 -3.01 -5.43 -17.87
C PHE A 173 -1.63 -4.76 -17.73
N ASN A 174 -0.73 -5.13 -18.63
CA ASN A 174 0.52 -4.41 -18.88
C ASN A 174 0.65 -4.18 -20.40
N ASP A 175 1.83 -3.76 -20.88
CA ASP A 175 2.02 -3.43 -22.29
C ASP A 175 1.95 -4.64 -23.24
N LYS A 176 1.91 -5.87 -22.72
CA LYS A 176 2.00 -7.11 -23.50
C LYS A 176 0.80 -8.04 -23.32
N GLU A 177 0.26 -8.09 -22.12
CA GLU A 177 -0.78 -9.06 -21.74
C GLU A 177 -1.92 -8.41 -20.94
N LEU A 178 -3.12 -8.92 -21.20
CA LEU A 178 -4.30 -8.74 -20.36
C LEU A 178 -4.34 -9.87 -19.34
N ASN A 179 -4.04 -9.55 -18.07
CA ASN A 179 -3.89 -10.54 -17.00
C ASN A 179 -5.22 -10.91 -16.36
N GLU A 180 -6.14 -9.96 -16.27
CA GLU A 180 -7.41 -10.14 -15.59
C GLU A 180 -8.51 -9.35 -16.31
N LEU A 181 -9.64 -10.01 -16.53
CA LEU A 181 -10.89 -9.39 -16.92
C LEU A 181 -11.99 -10.00 -16.05
N LYS A 182 -12.72 -9.15 -15.33
CA LYS A 182 -13.87 -9.54 -14.51
C LYS A 182 -15.08 -8.72 -14.89
N ALA A 183 -16.25 -9.37 -14.92
CA ALA A 183 -17.51 -8.76 -15.32
C ALA A 183 -18.59 -8.99 -14.25
N GLU A 184 -19.04 -7.90 -13.65
CA GLU A 184 -20.10 -7.86 -12.65
C GLU A 184 -21.37 -7.27 -13.28
N ASP A 185 -22.53 -7.82 -12.89
CA ASP A 185 -23.81 -7.37 -13.42
C ASP A 185 -24.24 -6.08 -12.71
N GLY A 186 -24.76 -5.13 -13.49
CA GLY A 186 -25.15 -3.83 -12.99
C GLY A 186 -24.02 -2.81 -13.04
N SER A 187 -24.40 -1.57 -12.78
CA SER A 187 -23.50 -0.44 -12.80
C SER A 187 -23.67 0.39 -11.55
N ASP A 188 -22.61 0.46 -10.76
CA ASP A 188 -22.45 1.55 -9.78
C ASP A 188 -21.92 2.79 -10.53
N VAL A 189 -22.58 3.20 -11.62
CA VAL A 189 -22.19 4.42 -12.36
C VAL A 189 -22.53 5.61 -11.48
N LYS A 190 -21.54 6.03 -10.68
CA LYS A 190 -21.63 7.26 -9.91
C LYS A 190 -21.23 8.45 -10.79
N SER A 191 -20.18 8.33 -11.60
CA SER A 191 -19.82 9.29 -12.66
C SER A 191 -18.72 8.73 -13.57
N VAL A 192 -18.64 9.23 -14.81
CA VAL A 192 -17.69 8.82 -15.84
C VAL A 192 -16.46 9.71 -15.79
N ILE A 193 -15.28 9.12 -15.92
CA ILE A 193 -14.01 9.83 -16.03
C ILE A 193 -13.83 10.28 -17.47
N THR A 194 -13.51 11.56 -17.66
CA THR A 194 -13.20 12.15 -18.95
C THR A 194 -11.82 12.80 -18.91
N LYS A 195 -11.20 12.99 -20.09
CA LYS A 195 -9.91 13.67 -20.21
C LYS A 195 -9.89 15.12 -19.69
N ASP A 196 -11.07 15.74 -19.57
CA ASP A 196 -11.24 17.11 -19.09
C ASP A 196 -11.32 17.17 -17.54
N ASP A 197 -11.24 16.02 -16.85
CA ASP A 197 -11.23 15.96 -15.39
C ASP A 197 -9.89 16.49 -14.82
N THR A 198 -9.82 17.81 -14.61
CA THR A 198 -8.64 18.56 -14.16
C THR A 198 -8.12 18.23 -12.74
N TYR A 199 -8.78 17.34 -12.00
CA TYR A 199 -8.47 17.07 -10.57
C TYR A 199 -7.43 15.97 -10.35
N LEU A 200 -6.82 15.46 -11.42
CA LEU A 200 -5.97 14.27 -11.39
C LEU A 200 -4.48 14.55 -11.16
N ASP A 201 -3.99 15.77 -11.39
CA ASP A 201 -2.56 16.12 -11.23
C ASP A 201 -2.12 16.39 -9.77
N LYS A 202 -2.54 15.53 -8.83
CA LYS A 202 -2.40 15.79 -7.37
C LYS A 202 -1.64 14.71 -6.60
N SER A 203 -0.87 13.85 -7.26
CA SER A 203 -0.02 12.85 -6.60
C SER A 203 0.90 13.46 -5.53
N ALA A 204 1.42 14.67 -5.77
CA ALA A 204 2.24 15.44 -4.82
C ALA A 204 1.49 15.85 -3.54
N ASP A 205 0.18 16.11 -3.63
CA ASP A 205 -0.64 16.50 -2.48
C ASP A 205 -0.84 15.31 -1.54
N PHE A 206 -1.04 14.10 -2.09
CA PHE A 206 -1.09 12.89 -1.30
C PHE A 206 0.26 12.58 -0.64
N GLU A 207 1.38 12.67 -1.37
CA GLU A 207 2.72 12.44 -0.79
C GLU A 207 2.97 13.35 0.41
N THR A 208 2.53 14.62 0.32
CA THR A 208 2.64 15.60 1.40
C THR A 208 1.79 15.19 2.60
N ALA A 209 0.52 14.85 2.39
CA ALA A 209 -0.38 14.40 3.45
C ALA A 209 0.12 13.11 4.13
N TRP A 210 0.61 12.16 3.35
CA TRP A 210 1.18 10.91 3.84
C TRP A 210 2.47 11.14 4.64
N THR A 211 3.37 12.00 4.15
CA THR A 211 4.59 12.37 4.86
C THR A 211 4.29 12.99 6.23
N GLU A 212 3.29 13.85 6.30
CA GLU A 212 2.87 14.46 7.57
C GLU A 212 2.24 13.42 8.52
N LEU A 213 1.46 12.47 7.99
CA LEU A 213 0.94 11.35 8.77
C LEU A 213 2.07 10.47 9.32
N VAL A 214 3.08 10.14 8.51
CA VAL A 214 4.26 9.38 8.96
C VAL A 214 5.01 10.15 10.05
N ARG A 215 5.23 11.45 9.86
CA ARG A 215 5.96 12.30 10.81
C ARG A 215 5.26 12.39 12.17
N ARG A 216 3.92 12.46 12.20
CA ARG A 216 3.14 12.56 13.45
C ARG A 216 2.77 11.22 14.05
N GLY A 217 2.48 10.22 13.21
CA GLY A 217 1.96 8.91 13.60
C GLY A 217 3.04 7.88 13.96
N THR A 218 4.30 8.12 13.61
CA THR A 218 5.41 7.26 14.00
C THR A 218 5.83 7.52 15.44
N ASP A 219 5.62 6.52 16.31
CA ASP A 219 6.15 6.48 17.67
C ASP A 219 6.51 5.04 18.07
N THR A 220 7.77 4.67 17.82
CA THR A 220 8.29 3.34 18.17
C THR A 220 8.48 3.15 19.67
N GLN A 221 8.55 4.21 20.48
CA GLN A 221 8.66 4.10 21.93
C GLN A 221 7.30 3.77 22.53
N LEU A 222 6.26 4.49 22.13
CA LEU A 222 4.88 4.20 22.48
C LEU A 222 4.52 2.77 22.09
N TYR A 223 4.82 2.33 20.87
CA TYR A 223 4.57 0.94 20.46
C TYR A 223 5.19 -0.08 21.43
N ARG A 224 6.43 0.13 21.88
CA ARG A 224 7.09 -0.79 22.84
C ARG A 224 6.42 -0.77 24.21
N GLN A 225 5.93 0.38 24.66
CA GLN A 225 5.19 0.51 25.92
C GLN A 225 3.85 -0.21 25.82
N MET A 226 3.08 0.07 24.76
CA MET A 226 1.82 -0.59 24.47
C MET A 226 1.96 -2.10 24.33
N LYS A 227 3.03 -2.57 23.67
CA LYS A 227 3.31 -4.00 23.51
C LYS A 227 3.50 -4.72 24.84
N LYS A 228 4.10 -4.08 25.84
CA LYS A 228 4.22 -4.63 27.20
C LYS A 228 2.87 -4.62 27.94
N ALA A 229 2.01 -3.65 27.62
CA ALA A 229 0.68 -3.48 28.21
C ALA A 229 -0.45 -4.22 27.46
N GLY A 230 -0.12 -5.08 26.48
CA GLY A 230 -1.11 -5.92 25.78
C GLY A 230 -1.67 -5.36 24.46
N MET A 231 -1.15 -4.26 23.93
CA MET A 231 -1.59 -3.58 22.70
C MET A 231 -3.11 -3.29 22.67
N ASP A 232 -3.53 -2.25 23.39
CA ASP A 232 -4.93 -1.80 23.42
C ASP A 232 -5.06 -0.40 22.80
N SER A 233 -5.99 -0.25 21.86
CA SER A 233 -6.28 1.02 21.18
C SER A 233 -6.92 2.07 22.10
N ASN A 234 -7.39 1.69 23.29
CA ASN A 234 -7.99 2.60 24.27
C ASN A 234 -6.97 3.22 25.23
N GLN A 235 -5.67 2.88 25.13
CA GLN A 235 -4.63 3.48 25.95
C GLN A 235 -4.55 5.00 25.72
N THR A 236 -4.44 5.76 26.80
CA THR A 236 -4.49 7.24 26.78
C THR A 236 -3.46 7.83 25.83
N GLU A 237 -2.24 7.31 25.86
CA GLU A 237 -1.11 7.76 25.05
C GLU A 237 -1.37 7.50 23.56
N PHE A 238 -1.96 6.36 23.21
CA PHE A 238 -2.36 6.05 21.84
C PHE A 238 -3.51 6.94 21.37
N LYS A 239 -4.52 7.17 22.21
CA LYS A 239 -5.62 8.09 21.88
C LYS A 239 -5.14 9.54 21.69
N ALA A 240 -4.09 9.95 22.39
CA ALA A 240 -3.44 11.24 22.15
C ALA A 240 -2.74 11.28 20.78
N LEU A 241 -2.01 10.22 20.42
CA LEU A 241 -1.39 10.07 19.09
C LEU A 241 -2.45 10.08 17.98
N GLU A 242 -3.51 9.27 18.11
CA GLU A 242 -4.63 9.15 17.17
C GLU A 242 -5.28 10.51 16.90
N LYS A 243 -5.50 11.33 17.93
CA LYS A 243 -6.07 12.68 17.82
C LYS A 243 -5.13 13.70 17.18
N SER A 244 -3.82 13.46 17.18
CA SER A 244 -2.82 14.39 16.62
C SER A 244 -2.73 14.31 15.09
N ILE A 245 -3.28 13.24 14.51
CA ILE A 245 -3.22 12.94 13.08
C ILE A 245 -4.40 13.61 12.38
N ASN A 246 -4.12 14.22 11.23
CA ASN A 246 -5.13 14.90 10.44
C ASN A 246 -5.86 13.91 9.52
N MET A 247 -6.78 13.14 10.08
CA MET A 247 -7.64 12.19 9.35
C MET A 247 -9.11 12.41 9.71
N THR A 248 -10.04 12.00 8.84
CA THR A 248 -11.48 12.14 9.11
C THR A 248 -12.00 10.98 9.97
N ASP A 249 -11.65 9.74 9.62
CA ASP A 249 -11.91 8.54 10.40
C ASP A 249 -10.58 7.85 10.80
N PRO A 250 -10.19 7.92 12.08
CA PRO A 250 -8.96 7.31 12.55
C PRO A 250 -9.06 5.81 12.90
N SER A 251 -10.22 5.18 12.74
CA SER A 251 -10.51 3.82 13.23
C SER A 251 -9.46 2.77 12.84
N GLY A 252 -8.97 2.77 11.60
CA GLY A 252 -7.94 1.81 11.15
C GLY A 252 -6.49 2.24 11.36
N PHE A 253 -6.24 3.43 11.92
CA PHE A 253 -4.87 3.89 12.23
C PHE A 253 -4.18 2.98 13.25
N PHE A 254 -4.92 2.44 14.22
CA PHE A 254 -4.35 1.52 15.22
C PHE A 254 -3.77 0.26 14.59
N GLU A 255 -4.48 -0.36 13.65
CA GLU A 255 -3.99 -1.57 12.98
C GLU A 255 -2.74 -1.27 12.15
N LEU A 256 -2.70 -0.11 11.47
CA LEU A 256 -1.51 0.33 10.75
C LEU A 256 -0.33 0.56 11.71
N PHE A 257 -0.53 1.28 12.82
CA PHE A 257 0.49 1.54 13.83
C PHE A 257 1.04 0.24 14.43
N LYS A 258 0.16 -0.72 14.72
CA LYS A 258 0.51 -2.03 15.26
C LYS A 258 1.32 -2.86 14.26
N ASP A 259 0.86 -2.98 13.02
CA ASP A 259 1.49 -3.82 11.99
C ASP A 259 2.83 -3.26 11.53
N THR A 260 2.96 -1.93 11.50
CA THR A 260 4.23 -1.24 11.21
C THR A 260 5.19 -1.17 12.41
N ARG A 261 4.80 -1.75 13.56
CA ARG A 261 5.58 -1.75 14.80
C ARG A 261 5.89 -0.34 15.33
N GLY A 262 4.97 0.59 15.13
CA GLY A 262 5.04 1.99 15.53
C GLY A 262 5.84 2.89 14.57
N ASP A 263 6.30 2.37 13.43
CA ASP A 263 7.03 3.13 12.42
C ASP A 263 6.30 3.09 11.07
N ILE A 264 5.42 4.08 10.87
CA ILE A 264 4.52 4.14 9.70
C ILE A 264 5.29 4.19 8.37
N ALA A 265 6.56 4.59 8.38
CA ALA A 265 7.41 4.56 7.18
C ALA A 265 7.64 3.15 6.61
N HIS A 266 7.34 2.09 7.37
CA HIS A 266 7.36 0.70 6.90
C HIS A 266 6.08 0.28 6.14
N ALA A 267 5.18 1.20 5.85
CA ALA A 267 4.11 0.98 4.89
C ALA A 267 4.59 1.38 3.48
N TYR A 268 4.72 0.38 2.61
CA TYR A 268 5.24 0.54 1.25
C TYR A 268 4.08 0.69 0.27
N LEU A 269 4.03 1.79 -0.46
CA LEU A 269 3.00 2.01 -1.46
C LEU A 269 3.09 0.93 -2.55
N SER A 270 2.00 0.21 -2.76
CA SER A 270 1.90 -0.87 -3.74
C SER A 270 1.00 -0.53 -4.91
N GLY A 271 0.18 0.51 -4.82
CA GLY A 271 -0.62 0.96 -5.94
C GLY A 271 -1.54 2.12 -5.58
N PHE A 272 -2.23 2.63 -6.58
CA PHE A 272 -3.27 3.63 -6.40
C PHE A 272 -4.40 3.39 -7.40
N TYR A 273 -5.57 3.93 -7.09
CA TYR A 273 -6.74 3.84 -7.92
C TYR A 273 -7.58 5.11 -7.79
N HIS A 274 -7.79 5.79 -8.90
CA HIS A 274 -8.62 6.97 -9.01
C HIS A 274 -10.02 6.61 -9.47
N THR A 275 -11.01 7.20 -8.83
CA THR A 275 -12.41 7.17 -9.27
C THR A 275 -12.94 8.58 -9.38
N ASN A 276 -14.00 8.81 -10.15
CA ASN A 276 -14.64 10.11 -10.21
C ASN A 276 -16.10 9.96 -9.80
N THR A 277 -16.37 9.74 -8.51
CA THR A 277 -17.75 9.78 -8.03
C THR A 277 -18.14 11.24 -7.70
N PRO A 278 -19.43 11.63 -7.83
CA PRO A 278 -19.86 13.03 -7.75
C PRO A 278 -19.56 13.72 -6.42
N ASN A 279 -19.23 12.95 -5.38
CA ASN A 279 -19.17 13.44 -4.01
C ASN A 279 -17.76 13.54 -3.44
N ASP A 280 -16.72 13.01 -4.10
CA ASP A 280 -15.54 12.64 -3.34
C ASP A 280 -14.18 12.91 -3.99
N GLY A 281 -14.06 12.94 -5.32
CA GLY A 281 -12.74 13.10 -5.95
C GLY A 281 -11.71 12.20 -5.27
N GLN A 282 -12.10 10.97 -4.91
CA GLN A 282 -11.31 10.13 -4.03
C GLN A 282 -10.28 9.31 -4.80
N SER A 283 -9.18 9.04 -4.13
CA SER A 283 -8.13 8.14 -4.57
C SER A 283 -7.88 7.11 -3.48
N ASP A 284 -7.86 5.85 -3.86
CA ASP A 284 -7.44 4.77 -2.98
C ASP A 284 -5.97 4.50 -3.20
N TYR A 285 -5.17 4.62 -2.14
CA TYR A 285 -3.75 4.26 -2.15
C TYR A 285 -3.54 2.96 -1.38
N TYR A 286 -2.98 1.96 -2.04
CA TYR A 286 -2.76 0.63 -1.51
C TYR A 286 -1.36 0.55 -0.93
N PHE A 287 -1.24 0.05 0.30
CA PHE A 287 0.03 -0.13 1.00
C PHE A 287 0.22 -1.58 1.40
N ARG A 288 1.48 -2.03 1.35
CA ARG A 288 1.93 -3.32 1.86
C ARG A 288 2.79 -3.08 3.10
N VAL A 289 2.47 -3.75 4.19
CA VAL A 289 3.19 -3.68 5.46
C VAL A 289 3.77 -5.05 5.79
N PRO A 290 5.10 -5.23 5.84
CA PRO A 290 5.70 -6.48 6.25
C PRO A 290 5.47 -6.68 7.76
N THR A 291 4.69 -7.70 8.13
CA THR A 291 4.40 -7.99 9.55
C THR A 291 5.37 -9.03 10.13
N SER A 292 5.98 -9.85 9.27
CA SER A 292 7.07 -10.78 9.54
C SER A 292 7.94 -10.97 8.28
N GLU A 293 8.95 -11.85 8.34
CA GLU A 293 9.77 -12.22 7.17
C GLU A 293 8.97 -12.77 5.98
N LYS A 294 7.79 -13.36 6.22
CA LYS A 294 6.98 -14.03 5.19
C LYS A 294 5.56 -13.50 5.05
N ALA A 295 5.10 -12.68 5.99
CA ALA A 295 3.73 -12.18 6.01
C ALA A 295 3.69 -10.69 5.71
N VAL A 296 2.72 -10.30 4.88
CA VAL A 296 2.45 -8.93 4.48
C VAL A 296 0.98 -8.65 4.74
N ALA A 297 0.69 -7.54 5.42
CA ALA A 297 -0.65 -7.01 5.55
C ALA A 297 -0.89 -5.95 4.46
N GLU A 298 -2.11 -5.89 3.94
CA GLU A 298 -2.51 -4.88 2.96
C GLU A 298 -3.41 -3.83 3.62
N PHE A 299 -3.18 -2.57 3.26
CA PHE A 299 -3.96 -1.45 3.72
C PHE A 299 -4.40 -0.60 2.53
N VAL A 300 -5.58 0.00 2.62
CA VAL A 300 -6.08 1.02 1.70
C VAL A 300 -6.22 2.32 2.45
N VAL A 301 -5.59 3.37 1.93
CA VAL A 301 -5.68 4.74 2.41
C VAL A 301 -6.57 5.48 1.45
N VAL A 302 -7.74 5.91 1.91
CA VAL A 302 -8.69 6.69 1.13
C VAL A 302 -8.33 8.16 1.27
N TYR A 303 -8.08 8.83 0.14
CA TYR A 303 -7.67 10.22 0.08
C TYR A 303 -8.68 11.04 -0.72
N ASP A 304 -9.17 12.12 -0.13
CA ASP A 304 -10.02 13.10 -0.79
C ASP A 304 -9.13 14.16 -1.47
N ARG A 305 -9.13 14.19 -2.82
CA ARG A 305 -8.32 15.13 -3.61
C ARG A 305 -8.88 16.55 -3.63
N LEU A 306 -10.16 16.72 -3.32
CA LEU A 306 -10.81 18.03 -3.27
C LEU A 306 -10.45 18.74 -1.98
N GLN A 307 -10.49 18.03 -0.85
CA GLN A 307 -10.11 18.53 0.48
C GLN A 307 -8.62 18.37 0.78
N GLN A 308 -7.89 17.65 -0.06
CA GLN A 308 -6.48 17.31 0.10
C GLN A 308 -6.18 16.62 1.44
N LYS A 309 -7.06 15.69 1.86
CA LYS A 309 -7.02 15.08 3.19
C LYS A 309 -7.20 13.57 3.13
N ILE A 310 -6.49 12.85 4.00
CA ILE A 310 -6.72 11.43 4.23
C ILE A 310 -8.06 11.26 4.96
N VAL A 311 -8.98 10.51 4.36
CA VAL A 311 -10.31 10.24 4.90
C VAL A 311 -10.24 9.10 5.90
N SER A 312 -9.69 7.96 5.50
CA SER A 312 -9.65 6.74 6.33
C SER A 312 -8.48 5.83 5.93
N ILE A 313 -8.12 4.92 6.83
CA ILE A 313 -7.17 3.84 6.57
C ILE A 313 -7.89 2.53 6.91
N ASN A 314 -7.89 1.58 6.00
CA ASN A 314 -8.59 0.29 6.15
C ASN A 314 -7.63 -0.85 5.90
N ARG A 315 -7.61 -1.84 6.80
CA ARG A 315 -6.88 -3.10 6.60
C ARG A 315 -7.73 -4.02 5.70
N GLN A 316 -7.13 -4.62 4.67
CA GLN A 316 -7.79 -5.58 3.77
C GLN A 316 -7.65 -7.03 4.24
#